data_AF-A0A2V8G9W7-F1
#
_entry.id   AF-A0A2V8G9W7-F1
#
_cell.length_a   1.000
_cell.length_b   1.000
_cell.length_c   1.000
_cell.angle_alpha   90.00
_cell.angle_beta   90.00
_cell.angle_gamma   90.00
#
_symmetry.space_group_name_H-M   'P 1'
#
loop_
_entity.id
_entity.type
_entity.pdbx_description
1 polymer ?
#
loop_
_entity_poly.entity_id
_entity_poly.type
_entity_poly.pdbx_seq_one_letter_code
_entity_poly.pdbx_strand_id
1 'polypeptide(L)'
;MRGAREADPDYTKVTAPALSFATIYDAPYIPADADAALREKIVTRWNEYGNPFQRYKIDHFKRDMKQGQVIELHDTDHADFMRDAMFQKFLVREMRKFLLGE
;
A
#
# COMPACT_ATOMS: atom_id res chain seq x y z
N MET A 1 -5.58 -16.79 1.78
CA MET A 1 -6.72 -15.92 1.39
C MET A 1 -7.72 -15.70 2.52
N ARG A 2 -8.04 -16.69 3.36
CA ARG A 2 -8.96 -16.53 4.52
C ARG A 2 -8.53 -15.43 5.51
N GLY A 3 -7.29 -15.49 6.02
CA GLY A 3 -6.80 -14.50 6.99
C GLY A 3 -6.71 -13.05 6.44
N ALA A 4 -6.47 -12.88 5.14
CA ALA A 4 -6.45 -11.55 4.51
C ALA A 4 -7.86 -10.92 4.43
N ARG A 5 -8.91 -11.75 4.33
CA ARG A 5 -10.32 -11.29 4.37
C ARG A 5 -10.79 -11.02 5.79
N GLU A 6 -10.37 -11.84 6.75
CA GLU A 6 -10.70 -11.65 8.16
C GLU A 6 -10.05 -10.39 8.76
N ALA A 7 -8.89 -9.99 8.22
CA ALA A 7 -8.20 -8.75 8.58
C ALA A 7 -8.57 -7.54 7.69
N ASP A 8 -9.51 -7.69 6.76
CA ASP A 8 -9.90 -6.60 5.87
C ASP A 8 -10.76 -5.58 6.65
N PRO A 9 -10.34 -4.30 6.77
CA PRO A 9 -11.04 -3.36 7.61
C PRO A 9 -12.40 -2.95 7.03
N ASP A 10 -13.41 -2.83 7.89
CA ASP A 10 -14.70 -2.24 7.52
C ASP A 10 -14.65 -0.72 7.66
N TYR A 11 -14.24 -0.03 6.58
CA TYR A 11 -14.11 1.43 6.56
C TYR A 11 -15.45 2.16 6.64
N THR A 12 -16.58 1.50 6.38
CA THR A 12 -17.91 2.13 6.42
C THR A 12 -18.30 2.64 7.81
N LYS A 13 -17.64 2.11 8.85
CA LYS A 13 -17.84 2.47 10.26
C LYS A 13 -16.96 3.63 10.72
N VAL A 14 -15.99 4.06 9.91
CA VAL A 14 -15.10 5.18 10.28
C VAL A 14 -15.77 6.49 9.88
N THR A 15 -15.98 7.37 10.86
CA THR A 15 -16.65 8.66 10.66
C THR A 15 -15.69 9.85 10.61
N ALA A 16 -14.48 9.70 11.16
CA ALA A 16 -13.44 10.73 11.11
C ALA A 16 -12.78 10.78 9.71
N PRO A 17 -12.25 11.94 9.27
CA PRO A 17 -11.37 12.00 8.12
C PRO A 17 -10.19 11.03 8.27
N ALA A 18 -9.77 10.38 7.17
CA ALA A 18 -8.63 9.48 7.18
C ALA A 18 -7.71 9.71 5.98
N LEU A 19 -6.40 9.72 6.23
CA LEU A 19 -5.36 9.70 5.23
C LEU A 19 -4.70 8.32 5.19
N SER A 20 -4.61 7.72 4.01
CA SER A 20 -3.92 6.46 3.77
C SER A 20 -2.73 6.68 2.83
N PHE A 21 -1.57 6.16 3.24
CA PHE A 21 -0.40 6.06 2.37
C PHE A 21 -0.30 4.62 1.84
N ALA A 22 -0.32 4.46 0.52
CA ALA A 22 -0.30 3.16 -0.12
C ALA A 22 0.97 3.01 -0.97
N THR A 23 1.94 2.23 -0.49
CA THR A 23 3.10 1.85 -1.29
C THR A 23 2.68 0.97 -2.47
N ILE A 24 3.06 1.38 -3.67
CA ILE A 24 2.78 0.68 -4.93
C ILE A 24 4.05 -0.02 -5.38
N TYR A 25 3.95 -1.33 -5.58
CA TYR A 25 5.03 -2.10 -6.18
C TYR A 25 4.66 -2.42 -7.63
N ASP A 26 5.59 -2.15 -8.55
CA ASP A 26 5.44 -2.53 -9.96
C ASP A 26 5.90 -3.98 -10.22
N ALA A 27 6.78 -4.49 -9.35
CA ALA A 27 7.33 -5.84 -9.44
C ALA A 27 7.51 -6.45 -8.03
N PRO A 28 7.48 -7.79 -7.91
CA PRO A 28 7.75 -8.44 -6.63
C PRO A 28 9.25 -8.40 -6.31
N TYR A 29 9.58 -8.45 -5.02
CA TYR A 29 10.95 -8.74 -4.60
C TYR A 29 11.34 -10.17 -5.01
N ILE A 30 12.46 -10.31 -5.70
CA ILE A 30 13.07 -11.59 -6.07
C ILE A 30 14.46 -11.65 -5.42
N PRO A 31 14.75 -12.61 -4.53
CA PRO A 31 16.07 -12.77 -3.95
C PRO A 31 17.15 -12.94 -5.01
N ALA A 32 18.35 -12.41 -4.76
CA ALA A 32 19.46 -12.46 -5.71
C ALA A 32 19.92 -13.89 -6.02
N ASP A 33 19.74 -14.81 -5.06
CA ASP A 33 20.09 -16.23 -5.11
C ASP A 33 18.91 -17.13 -5.54
N ALA A 34 17.78 -16.55 -5.94
CA ALA A 34 16.63 -17.33 -6.39
C ALA A 34 16.93 -18.09 -7.69
N ASP A 35 16.76 -19.41 -7.66
CA ASP A 35 16.80 -20.25 -8.86
C ASP A 35 15.63 -19.97 -9.82
N ALA A 36 15.68 -20.56 -11.00
CA ALA A 36 14.67 -20.35 -12.04
C ALA A 36 13.25 -20.75 -11.58
N ALA A 37 13.11 -21.86 -10.84
CA ALA A 37 11.83 -22.37 -10.39
C ALA A 37 11.22 -21.47 -9.30
N LEU A 38 12.03 -20.99 -8.37
CA LEU A 38 11.61 -20.05 -7.34
C LEU A 38 11.22 -18.71 -7.96
N ARG A 39 12.02 -18.20 -8.91
CA ARG A 39 11.71 -16.97 -9.64
C ARG A 39 10.35 -17.05 -10.33
N GLU A 40 10.10 -18.15 -11.07
CA GLU A 40 8.82 -18.38 -11.74
C GLU A 40 7.67 -18.40 -10.72
N LYS A 41 7.81 -19.13 -9.62
CA LYS A 41 6.80 -19.21 -8.56
C LYS A 41 6.48 -17.84 -7.94
N ILE A 42 7.49 -17.00 -7.72
CA ILE A 42 7.31 -15.65 -7.17
C ILE A 42 6.54 -14.78 -8.17
N VAL A 43 6.95 -14.77 -9.44
CA VAL A 43 6.31 -13.98 -10.49
C VAL A 43 4.86 -14.42 -10.70
N THR A 44 4.59 -15.72 -10.77
CA THR A 44 3.23 -16.26 -10.88
C THR A 44 2.37 -15.82 -9.70
N ARG A 45 2.86 -15.98 -8.47
CA ARG A 45 2.12 -15.55 -7.27
C ARG A 45 1.88 -14.04 -7.24
N TRP A 46 2.84 -13.24 -7.70
CA TRP A 46 2.70 -11.80 -7.80
C TRP A 46 1.59 -11.41 -8.78
N ASN A 47 1.60 -11.99 -9.97
CA ASN A 47 0.62 -11.69 -11.02
C ASN A 47 -0.80 -12.15 -10.63
N GLU A 48 -0.93 -13.34 -10.06
CA GLU A 48 -2.22 -13.89 -9.67
C GLU A 48 -2.82 -13.23 -8.42
N TYR A 49 -1.97 -12.84 -7.47
CA TYR A 49 -2.45 -12.38 -6.15
C TYR A 49 -1.88 -11.05 -5.72
N GLY A 50 -0.56 -10.85 -5.78
CA GLY A 50 0.10 -9.66 -5.22
C GLY A 50 -0.37 -8.36 -5.87
N ASN A 51 -0.22 -8.25 -7.19
CA ASN A 51 -0.58 -7.06 -7.96
C ASN A 51 -2.09 -6.76 -7.92
N PRO A 52 -3.00 -7.73 -8.13
CA PRO A 52 -4.43 -7.47 -7.98
C PRO A 52 -4.82 -7.06 -6.56
N PHE A 53 -4.18 -7.64 -5.53
CA PHE A 53 -4.54 -7.39 -4.14
C PHE A 53 -4.18 -5.97 -3.66
N GLN A 54 -3.05 -5.40 -4.09
CA GLN A 54 -2.73 -4.01 -3.75
C GLN A 54 -3.79 -3.03 -4.29
N ARG A 55 -4.24 -3.25 -5.54
CA ARG A 55 -5.29 -2.42 -6.16
C ARG A 55 -6.62 -2.60 -5.46
N TYR A 56 -7.01 -3.86 -5.20
CA TYR A 56 -8.21 -4.17 -4.42
C TYR A 56 -8.26 -3.42 -3.08
N LYS A 57 -7.15 -3.39 -2.32
CA LYS A 57 -7.10 -2.67 -1.03
C LYS A 57 -7.31 -1.17 -1.17
N ILE A 58 -6.70 -0.56 -2.18
CA ILE A 58 -6.84 0.88 -2.44
C ILE A 58 -8.27 1.19 -2.86
N ASP A 59 -8.84 0.40 -3.76
CA ASP A 59 -10.21 0.57 -4.25
C ASP A 59 -11.24 0.33 -3.14
N HIS A 60 -10.98 -0.65 -2.26
CA HIS A 60 -11.77 -0.89 -1.06
C HIS A 60 -11.79 0.36 -0.16
N PHE A 61 -10.62 0.89 0.19
CA PHE A 61 -10.54 2.11 1.00
C PHE A 61 -11.24 3.30 0.33
N LYS A 62 -10.92 3.58 -0.95
CA LYS A 62 -11.51 4.71 -1.70
C LYS A 62 -13.04 4.62 -1.78
N ARG A 63 -13.59 3.42 -1.93
CA ARG A 63 -15.03 3.20 -2.03
C ARG A 63 -15.74 3.39 -0.68
N ASP A 64 -15.18 2.86 0.40
CA ASP A 64 -15.91 2.71 1.66
C ASP A 64 -15.57 3.82 2.69
N MET A 65 -14.40 4.45 2.58
CA MET A 65 -13.97 5.54 3.45
C MET A 65 -14.49 6.90 2.96
N LYS A 66 -15.65 7.33 3.46
CA LYS A 66 -16.36 8.55 3.00
C LYS A 66 -15.55 9.83 3.00
N GLN A 67 -14.67 9.99 3.99
CA GLN A 67 -13.76 11.14 4.14
C GLN A 67 -12.30 10.70 4.00
N GLY A 68 -12.06 9.79 3.05
CA GLY A 68 -10.77 9.18 2.78
C GLY A 68 -9.95 9.93 1.76
N GLN A 69 -8.67 10.10 2.03
CA GLN A 69 -7.66 10.49 1.05
C GLN A 69 -6.63 9.36 0.92
N VAL A 70 -6.21 9.06 -0.31
CA VAL A 70 -5.15 8.08 -0.58
C VAL A 70 -4.02 8.76 -1.31
N ILE A 71 -2.80 8.57 -0.79
CA ILE A 71 -1.56 8.96 -1.46
C ILE A 71 -0.82 7.68 -1.83
N GLU A 72 -0.71 7.44 -3.13
CA GLU A 72 0.03 6.32 -3.69
C GLU A 72 1.52 6.68 -3.73
N LEU A 73 2.35 5.87 -3.08
CA LEU A 73 3.79 6.05 -3.02
C LEU A 73 4.44 5.09 -4.00
N HIS A 74 5.11 5.63 -5.00
CA HIS A 74 5.87 4.87 -6.00
C HIS A 74 7.37 4.94 -5.67
N ASP A 75 8.15 4.04 -6.27
CA ASP A 75 9.61 3.98 -6.11
C ASP A 75 10.09 3.91 -4.65
N THR A 76 9.31 3.22 -3.81
CA THR A 76 9.57 3.10 -2.38
C THR A 76 9.10 1.74 -1.86
N ASP A 77 9.58 1.33 -0.69
CA ASP A 77 9.11 0.12 0.00
C ASP A 77 8.40 0.43 1.34
N HIS A 78 7.91 -0.62 1.99
CA HIS A 78 7.18 -0.52 3.26
C HIS A 78 8.02 0.00 4.43
N ALA A 79 9.35 0.06 4.30
CA ALA A 79 10.28 0.52 5.34
C ALA A 79 11.00 1.81 4.96
N ASP A 80 10.96 2.25 3.70
CA ASP A 80 11.65 3.44 3.22
C ASP A 80 11.15 4.71 3.89
N PHE A 81 9.89 4.77 4.28
CA PHE A 81 9.41 5.90 5.09
C PHE A 81 10.16 6.05 6.43
N MET A 82 10.80 4.99 6.94
CA MET A 82 11.63 5.03 8.16
C MET A 82 13.11 5.32 7.86
N ARG A 83 13.58 5.08 6.63
CA ARG A 83 15.01 5.08 6.28
C ARG A 83 15.41 6.21 5.34
N ASP A 84 14.50 6.64 4.47
CA ASP A 84 14.75 7.63 3.45
C ASP A 84 14.24 9.01 3.89
N ALA A 85 15.17 9.95 4.03
CA ALA A 85 14.88 11.31 4.49
C ALA A 85 14.00 12.11 3.50
N MET A 86 14.04 11.80 2.20
CA MET A 86 13.19 12.42 1.20
C MET A 86 11.73 11.94 1.35
N PHE A 87 11.51 10.63 1.47
CA PHE A 87 10.17 10.09 1.72
C PHE A 87 9.62 10.53 3.08
N GLN A 88 10.45 10.59 4.13
CA GLN A 88 10.03 11.16 5.43
C GLN A 88 9.50 12.58 5.31
N LYS A 89 10.24 13.47 4.64
CA LYS A 89 9.83 14.86 4.44
C LYS A 89 8.53 14.94 3.63
N PHE A 90 8.40 14.12 2.59
CA PHE A 90 7.18 14.05 1.78
C PHE A 90 5.97 13.65 2.65
N LEU A 91 6.08 12.57 3.42
CA LEU A 91 4.97 12.09 4.24
C LEU A 91 4.59 13.09 5.33
N VAL A 92 5.56 13.69 6.00
CA VAL A 92 5.31 14.73 7.01
C VAL A 92 4.58 15.92 6.39
N ARG A 93 4.98 16.35 5.19
CA ARG A 93 4.29 17.42 4.46
C ARG A 93 2.83 17.06 4.19
N GLU A 94 2.57 15.87 3.66
CA GLU A 94 1.19 15.46 3.33
C GLU A 94 0.33 15.23 4.57
N MET A 95 0.89 14.69 5.65
CA MET A 95 0.21 14.61 6.95
C MET A 95 -0.15 16.00 7.48
N ARG A 96 0.75 16.98 7.38
CA ARG A 96 0.47 18.36 7.80
C ARG A 96 -0.67 18.98 7.00
N LYS A 97 -0.64 18.87 5.67
CA LYS A 97 -1.73 19.36 4.81
C LYS A 97 -3.07 18.76 5.20
N PHE A 98 -3.11 17.45 5.39
CA PHE A 98 -4.32 16.75 5.80
C PHE A 98 -4.83 17.20 7.18
N LEU A 99 -3.93 17.37 8.16
CA LEU A 99 -4.30 17.78 9.53
C LEU A 99 -4.68 19.26 9.65
N LEU A 100 -4.09 20.12 8.83
CA LEU A 100 -4.24 21.58 8.92
C LEU A 100 -5.18 22.16 7.87
N GLY A 101 -5.59 21.38 6.86
CA GLY A 101 -6.42 21.84 5.75
C GLY A 101 -5.69 22.78 4.78
N GLU A 102 -4.37 22.63 4.66
CA GLU A 102 -3.49 23.44 3.78
C GLU A 102 -3.43 22.89 2.34
#